data_AF-A0A951GAA5-F1
#
_entry.id   AF-A0A951GAA5-F1
#
_cell.length_a   1.000
_cell.length_b   1.000
_cell.length_c   1.000
_cell.angle_alpha   90.00
_cell.angle_beta   90.00
_cell.angle_gamma   90.00
#
_symmetry.space_group_name_H-M   'P 1'
#
loop_
_entity.id
_entity.type
_entity.pdbx_description
1 polymer ?
#
loop_
_entity_poly.entity_id
_entity_poly.type
_entity_poly.pdbx_seq_one_letter_code
_entity_poly.pdbx_strand_id
1 'polypeptide(L)'
;MTEIARAESRGKDTIRRTLRADALKLVERSGARARETQAEHHRAIARATRLGLPMREIAQAAHVTHGTIRAITNRLASRDADSDVAVDAVDQRPPEEEPAEPREYHEPQEPWRGPADNY
;
A
#
# COMPACT_ATOMS: atom_id res chain seq x y z
N MET A 1 -50.11 -6.67 17.76
CA MET A 1 -48.87 -7.30 17.26
C MET A 1 -48.71 -8.64 17.96
N THR A 2 -48.70 -9.75 17.24
CA THR A 2 -48.87 -11.12 17.77
C THR A 2 -47.59 -11.70 18.36
N GLU A 3 -47.75 -12.57 19.36
CA GLU A 3 -46.66 -13.26 20.07
C GLU A 3 -45.78 -14.13 19.15
N ILE A 4 -46.40 -14.70 18.12
CA ILE A 4 -45.74 -15.47 17.05
C ILE A 4 -44.69 -14.62 16.31
N ALA A 5 -45.04 -13.38 15.95
CA ALA A 5 -44.11 -12.48 15.26
C ALA A 5 -42.87 -12.16 16.10
N ARG A 6 -43.00 -12.09 17.44
CA ARG A 6 -41.88 -11.88 18.37
C ARG A 6 -41.02 -13.13 18.52
N ALA A 7 -41.62 -14.32 18.50
CA ALA A 7 -40.88 -15.58 18.53
C ALA A 7 -40.06 -15.77 17.24
N GLU A 8 -40.65 -15.50 16.07
CA GLU A 8 -39.96 -15.58 14.78
C GLU A 8 -38.80 -14.59 14.67
N SER A 9 -38.98 -13.33 15.09
CA SER A 9 -37.92 -12.32 15.05
C SER A 9 -36.71 -12.74 15.91
N ARG A 10 -36.96 -13.29 17.11
CA ARG A 10 -35.89 -13.78 18.00
C ARG A 10 -35.15 -14.96 17.39
N GLY A 11 -35.86 -15.91 16.76
CA GLY A 11 -35.24 -17.03 16.05
C GLY A 11 -34.32 -16.57 14.92
N LYS A 12 -34.79 -15.62 14.10
CA LYS A 12 -34.00 -15.03 13.01
C LYS A 12 -32.76 -14.30 13.52
N ASP A 13 -32.86 -13.56 14.62
CA ASP A 13 -31.73 -12.86 15.21
C ASP A 13 -30.67 -13.82 15.76
N THR A 14 -31.08 -14.92 16.39
CA THR A 14 -30.17 -15.96 16.86
C THR A 14 -29.42 -16.61 15.71
N ILE A 15 -30.12 -17.04 14.65
CA ILE A 15 -29.49 -17.63 13.47
C ILE A 15 -28.50 -16.64 12.82
N ARG A 16 -28.88 -15.37 12.72
CA ARG A 16 -28.01 -14.33 12.16
C ARG A 16 -26.74 -14.17 12.99
N ARG A 17 -26.85 -14.15 14.33
CA ARG A 17 -25.68 -14.04 15.22
C ARG A 17 -24.75 -15.24 15.07
N THR A 18 -25.31 -16.45 15.04
CA THR A 18 -24.53 -17.69 14.90
C THR A 18 -23.78 -17.74 13.57
N LEU A 19 -24.43 -17.39 12.46
CA LEU A 19 -23.82 -17.48 11.12
C LEU A 19 -22.96 -16.27 10.74
N ARG A 20 -23.01 -15.16 11.50
CA ARG A 20 -22.34 -13.89 11.15
C ARG A 20 -20.83 -14.06 10.98
N ALA A 21 -20.17 -14.73 11.92
CA ALA A 21 -18.71 -14.86 11.88
C ALA A 21 -18.26 -15.65 10.65
N ASP A 22 -18.95 -16.74 10.32
CA ASP A 22 -18.62 -17.57 9.16
C ASP A 22 -18.94 -16.88 7.84
N ALA A 23 -20.05 -16.14 7.76
CA ALA A 23 -20.38 -15.32 6.60
C ALA A 23 -19.32 -14.23 6.36
N LEU A 24 -18.86 -13.54 7.41
CA LEU A 24 -17.81 -12.53 7.29
C LEU A 24 -16.48 -13.14 6.86
N LYS A 25 -16.08 -14.28 7.43
CA LYS A 25 -14.88 -15.01 6.99
C LYS A 25 -14.98 -15.47 5.54
N LEU A 26 -16.17 -15.83 5.07
CA LEU A 26 -16.38 -16.19 3.67
C LEU A 26 -16.23 -14.96 2.75
N VAL A 27 -16.81 -13.82 3.13
CA VAL A 27 -16.68 -12.56 2.40
C VAL A 27 -15.22 -12.09 2.34
N GLU A 28 -14.50 -12.21 3.46
CA GLU A 28 -13.08 -11.88 3.52
C GLU A 28 -12.26 -12.75 2.55
N ARG A 29 -12.45 -14.07 2.60
CA ARG A 29 -11.77 -15.02 1.72
C ARG A 29 -12.12 -14.81 0.26
N SER A 30 -13.40 -14.59 -0.07
CA SER A 30 -13.83 -14.34 -1.44
C SER A 30 -13.29 -13.01 -1.96
N GLY A 31 -13.26 -11.97 -1.12
CA GLY A 31 -12.66 -10.68 -1.45
C GLY A 31 -11.16 -10.78 -1.68
N ALA A 32 -10.43 -11.56 -0.86
CA ALA A 32 -9.01 -11.82 -1.06
C ALA A 32 -8.75 -12.53 -2.40
N ARG A 33 -9.51 -13.58 -2.69
CA ARG A 33 -9.41 -14.32 -3.95
C ARG A 33 -9.75 -13.46 -5.17
N ALA A 34 -10.78 -12.62 -5.07
CA ALA A 34 -11.14 -11.70 -6.15
C ALA A 34 -10.01 -10.70 -6.46
N ARG A 35 -9.37 -10.14 -5.43
CA ARG A 35 -8.21 -9.24 -5.63
C ARG A 35 -7.01 -9.95 -6.26
N GLU A 36 -6.76 -11.19 -5.85
CA GLU A 36 -5.69 -12.02 -6.44
C GLU A 36 -5.94 -12.29 -7.92
N THR A 37 -7.14 -12.79 -8.26
CA THR A 37 -7.53 -13.03 -9.66
C THR A 37 -7.49 -11.76 -10.49
N GLN A 38 -7.91 -10.62 -9.93
CA GLN A 38 -7.81 -9.33 -10.61
C GLN A 38 -6.35 -8.92 -10.85
N ALA A 39 -5.47 -9.11 -9.86
CA ALA A 39 -4.04 -8.80 -9.99
C ALA A 39 -3.37 -9.69 -11.05
N GLU A 40 -3.70 -10.98 -11.08
CA GLU A 40 -3.24 -11.92 -12.11
C GLU A 40 -3.73 -11.49 -13.50
N HIS A 41 -5.00 -11.15 -13.64
CA HIS A 41 -5.57 -10.67 -14.89
C HIS A 41 -4.86 -9.40 -15.40
N HIS A 42 -4.59 -8.43 -14.52
CA HIS A 42 -3.83 -7.22 -14.87
C HIS A 42 -2.40 -7.55 -15.33
N ARG A 43 -1.70 -8.47 -14.65
CA ARG A 43 -0.36 -8.93 -15.05
C ARG A 43 -0.37 -9.61 -16.42
N ALA A 44 -1.40 -10.39 -16.72
CA ALA A 44 -1.59 -11.04 -18.02
C ALA A 44 -1.76 -9.99 -19.14
N ILE A 45 -2.60 -8.97 -18.93
CA ILE A 45 -2.77 -7.83 -19.86
C ILE A 45 -1.44 -7.11 -20.11
N ALA A 46 -0.68 -6.81 -19.04
CA ALA A 46 0.62 -6.16 -19.16
C ALA A 46 1.63 -7.02 -19.91
N ARG A 47 1.65 -8.33 -19.65
CA ARG A 47 2.50 -9.28 -20.39
C ARG A 47 2.14 -9.32 -21.87
N ALA A 48 0.86 -9.41 -22.22
CA ALA A 48 0.38 -9.38 -23.60
C ALA A 48 0.81 -8.09 -24.31
N THR A 49 0.74 -6.94 -23.62
CA THR A 49 1.20 -5.65 -24.14
C THR A 49 2.71 -5.65 -24.38
N ARG A 50 3.51 -6.16 -23.45
CA ARG A 50 4.98 -6.29 -23.60
C ARG A 50 5.40 -7.24 -24.72
N LEU A 51 4.58 -8.22 -25.04
CA LEU A 51 4.77 -9.10 -26.19
C LEU A 51 4.40 -8.44 -27.53
N GLY A 52 3.88 -7.21 -27.51
CA GLY A 52 3.52 -6.47 -28.72
C GLY A 52 2.19 -6.90 -29.34
N LEU A 53 1.34 -7.63 -28.61
CA LEU A 53 0.01 -8.00 -29.11
C LEU A 53 -0.86 -6.75 -29.34
N PRO A 54 -1.70 -6.72 -30.40
CA PRO A 54 -2.48 -5.54 -30.73
C PRO A 54 -3.55 -5.29 -29.66
N MET A 55 -3.67 -4.02 -29.26
CA MET A 55 -4.54 -3.59 -28.16
C MET A 55 -6.01 -4.02 -28.33
N ARG A 56 -6.49 -4.08 -29.58
CA ARG A 56 -7.84 -4.57 -29.92
C ARG A 56 -8.03 -6.05 -29.55
N GLU A 57 -7.06 -6.90 -29.86
CA GLU A 57 -7.14 -8.34 -29.54
C GLU A 57 -7.06 -8.57 -28.03
N ILE A 58 -6.18 -7.83 -27.35
CA ILE A 58 -6.09 -7.86 -25.88
C ILE A 58 -7.43 -7.45 -25.26
N ALA A 59 -8.03 -6.35 -25.73
CA ALA A 59 -9.31 -5.84 -25.22
C ALA A 59 -10.44 -6.85 -25.41
N GLN A 60 -10.49 -7.47 -26.59
CA GLN A 60 -11.47 -8.49 -26.91
C GLN A 60 -11.30 -9.74 -26.02
N ALA A 61 -10.07 -10.25 -25.87
CA ALA A 61 -9.79 -11.45 -25.08
C ALA A 61 -10.01 -11.23 -23.57
N ALA A 62 -9.68 -10.04 -23.07
CA ALA A 62 -9.84 -9.69 -21.67
C ALA A 62 -11.24 -9.16 -21.31
N HIS A 63 -12.12 -8.96 -22.30
CA HIS A 63 -13.45 -8.35 -22.13
C HIS A 63 -13.39 -6.97 -21.46
N VAL A 64 -12.44 -6.13 -21.86
CA VAL A 64 -12.25 -4.78 -21.33
C VAL A 64 -12.16 -3.75 -22.45
N THR A 65 -12.25 -2.47 -22.10
CA THR A 65 -12.05 -1.38 -23.06
C THR A 65 -10.56 -1.10 -23.29
N HIS A 66 -10.21 -0.47 -24.42
CA HIS A 66 -8.85 0.01 -24.66
C HIS A 66 -8.35 0.96 -23.56
N GLY A 67 -9.25 1.83 -23.03
CA GLY A 67 -8.92 2.72 -21.93
C GLY A 67 -8.52 1.98 -20.65
N THR A 68 -9.19 0.85 -20.37
CA THR A 68 -8.84 -0.03 -19.24
C THR A 68 -7.45 -0.62 -19.41
N ILE A 69 -7.10 -1.10 -20.61
CA ILE A 69 -5.75 -1.61 -20.89
C ILE A 69 -4.72 -0.52 -20.61
N ARG A 70 -4.91 0.68 -21.18
CA ARG A 70 -4.01 1.82 -20.99
C ARG A 70 -3.83 2.18 -19.52
N ALA A 71 -4.91 2.19 -18.75
CA ALA A 71 -4.86 2.47 -17.31
C ALA A 71 -4.08 1.39 -16.54
N ILE A 72 -4.28 0.11 -16.88
CA ILE A 72 -3.56 -1.01 -16.27
C ILE A 72 -2.07 -0.96 -16.58
N THR A 73 -1.70 -0.76 -17.86
CA THR A 73 -0.30 -0.73 -18.29
C THR A 73 0.45 0.44 -17.66
N ASN A 74 -0.17 1.62 -17.63
CA ASN A 74 0.44 2.80 -17.00
C ASN A 74 0.65 2.59 -15.50
N ARG A 75 -0.37 2.08 -14.80
CA ARG A 75 -0.27 1.82 -13.36
C ARG A 75 0.83 0.83 -13.02
N LEU A 76 0.98 -0.24 -13.81
CA LEU A 76 2.01 -1.25 -13.57
C LEU A 76 3.41 -0.73 -13.90
N ALA A 77 3.57 0.05 -14.97
CA ALA A 77 4.84 0.69 -15.29
C ALA A 77 5.32 1.64 -14.16
N SER A 78 4.43 2.44 -13.58
CA SER A 78 4.76 3.29 -12.43
C SER A 78 5.15 2.47 -11.19
N ARG A 79 4.50 1.33 -10.97
CA ARG A 79 4.77 0.48 -9.81
C ARG A 79 6.10 -0.25 -9.90
N ASP A 80 6.47 -0.66 -11.12
CA ASP A 80 7.77 -1.27 -11.40
C ASP A 80 8.89 -0.24 -11.17
N ALA A 81 8.69 1.01 -11.60
CA ALA A 81 9.64 2.11 -11.38
C ALA A 81 9.87 2.44 -9.89
N ASP A 82 8.82 2.42 -9.05
CA ASP A 82 8.97 2.62 -7.60
C ASP A 82 9.63 1.42 -6.90
N SER A 83 9.50 0.21 -7.47
CA SER A 83 10.08 -1.00 -6.88
C SER A 83 11.60 -1.13 -7.11
N ASP A 84 12.12 -0.59 -8.21
CA ASP A 84 13.56 -0.59 -8.54
C ASP A 84 14.37 0.33 -7.60
N VAL A 85 13.74 1.32 -6.97
CA VAL A 85 14.38 2.21 -5.99
C VAL A 85 14.49 1.52 -4.61
N ALA A 86 13.65 0.53 -4.32
CA ALA A 86 13.58 -0.11 -3.01
C ALA A 86 14.64 -1.22 -2.78
N VAL A 87 15.33 -1.68 -3.82
CA VAL A 87 16.34 -2.76 -3.71
C VAL A 87 17.72 -2.29 -3.28
N ASP A 88 17.99 -0.98 -3.29
CA ASP A 88 19.29 -0.40 -2.90
C ASP A 88 19.31 0.15 -1.45
N ALA A 89 18.25 -0.11 -0.67
CA ALA A 89 18.08 0.38 0.71
C ALA A 89 18.14 -0.72 1.78
N VAL A 90 18.68 -1.91 1.47
CA VAL A 90 18.81 -3.04 2.41
C VAL A 90 20.28 -3.42 2.64
N ASP A 91 21.14 -2.42 2.85
CA ASP A 91 22.40 -2.61 3.58
C ASP A 91 22.77 -1.34 4.38
N GLN A 92 21.82 -0.85 5.18
CA GLN A 92 22.16 0.03 6.30
C GLN A 92 21.94 -0.74 7.59
N ARG A 93 22.90 -1.62 7.90
CA ARG A 93 23.13 -2.05 9.27
C ARG A 93 23.42 -0.77 10.07
N PRO A 94 22.63 -0.43 11.11
CA PRO A 94 22.87 0.78 11.88
C PRO A 94 24.29 0.71 12.48
N PRO A 95 25.14 1.75 12.34
CA PRO A 95 26.42 1.76 13.02
C PRO A 95 26.14 1.71 14.53
N GLU A 96 26.78 0.76 15.21
CA GLU A 96 26.76 0.63 16.66
C GLU A 96 27.15 2.00 17.27
N GLU A 97 26.26 2.56 18.09
CA GLU A 97 26.52 3.77 18.86
C GLU A 97 27.70 3.51 19.80
N GLU A 98 28.90 3.95 19.42
CA GLU A 98 30.01 4.13 20.36
C GLU A 98 29.59 5.20 21.39
N PRO A 99 29.78 4.95 22.71
CA PRO A 99 29.47 5.94 23.71
C PRO A 99 30.40 7.15 23.55
N ALA A 100 29.80 8.30 23.26
CA ALA A 100 30.50 9.57 23.09
C ALA A 100 31.36 9.89 24.32
N GLU A 101 32.68 9.95 24.14
CA GLU A 101 33.59 10.48 25.15
C GLU A 101 33.21 11.93 25.50
N PRO A 102 33.31 12.32 26.79
CA PRO A 102 32.97 13.66 27.23
C PRO A 102 33.93 14.66 26.61
N ARG A 103 33.46 15.39 25.59
CA ARG A 103 34.18 16.53 25.03
C ARG A 103 34.35 17.59 26.12
N GLU A 104 35.58 17.76 26.55
CA GLU A 104 36.05 18.87 27.37
C GLU A 104 35.61 20.18 26.70
N TYR A 105 34.77 20.98 27.39
CA TYR A 105 34.33 22.27 26.89
C TYR A 105 35.54 23.22 26.86
N HIS A 106 36.04 23.53 25.66
CA HIS A 106 36.92 24.66 25.45
C HIS A 106 36.05 25.88 25.12
N GLU A 107 35.88 26.75 26.10
CA GLU A 107 35.16 28.02 25.99
C GLU A 107 35.90 28.94 24.99
N PRO A 108 35.27 29.39 23.89
CA PRO A 108 35.91 30.33 22.99
C PRO A 108 35.93 31.71 23.65
N GLN A 109 37.14 32.24 23.90
CA GLN A 109 37.32 33.60 24.39
C GLN A 109 36.73 34.62 23.41
N GLU A 110 35.80 35.44 23.89
CA GLU A 110 35.30 36.59 23.13
C GLU A 110 36.39 37.67 23.00
N PRO A 111 36.62 38.22 21.80
CA PRO A 111 37.51 39.36 21.63
C PRO A 111 36.83 40.64 22.15
N TRP A 112 37.38 41.19 23.22
CA TRP A 112 37.01 42.47 23.82
C TRP A 112 36.99 43.60 22.76
N ARG A 113 35.84 44.24 22.53
CA ARG A 113 35.76 45.49 21.75
C ARG A 113 35.87 46.68 22.70
N GLY A 114 37.02 47.35 22.69
CA GLY A 114 37.20 48.63 23.37
C GLY A 114 36.32 49.75 22.79
N PRO A 115 36.04 50.82 23.55
CA PRO A 115 35.22 51.92 23.09
C PRO A 115 35.93 52.71 21.98
N ALA A 116 35.20 52.98 20.90
CA ALA A 116 35.65 53.87 19.83
C ALA A 116 35.45 55.33 20.28
N ASP A 117 36.56 56.06 20.41
CA ASP A 117 36.55 57.50 20.65
C ASP A 117 35.95 58.23 19.43
N ASN A 118 34.89 59.01 19.68
CA ASN A 118 34.26 59.89 18.70
C ASN A 118 34.99 61.24 18.72
N TYR A 119 35.57 61.64 17.58
CA TYR A 119 35.98 63.02 17.29
C TYR A 119 34.81 63.85 16.78
#